data_AF-A0AB38G0Z3-F1
#
_entry.id   AF-A0AB38G0Z3-F1
#
_cell.length_a   1.000
_cell.length_b   1.000
_cell.length_c   1.000
_cell.angle_alpha   90.00
_cell.angle_beta   90.00
_cell.angle_gamma   90.00
#
_symmetry.space_group_name_H-M   'P 1'
#
loop_
_entity.id
_entity.type
_entity.pdbx_description
1 polymer ?
#
loop_
_entity_poly.entity_id
_entity_poly.type
_entity_poly.pdbx_seq_one_letter_code
_entity_poly.pdbx_strand_id
1 'polypeptide(L)'
;MALVIKYFAIAFAIALVVVLFNVFGSTGEIRSFGQGMGYLFWMTLGPGAGMTAGAALHLWLMPDAIYTREGMTGLLKARLFWLVGPQCIGWLAGLIAVGKQLM
;
A
#
# COMPACT_ATOMS: atom_id res chain seq x y z
N MET A 1 -15.88 -6.65 -1.00
CA MET A 1 -15.06 -7.64 -0.25
C MET A 1 -13.85 -8.16 -1.03
N ALA A 2 -14.00 -8.63 -2.27
CA ALA A 2 -12.87 -9.19 -3.03
C ALA A 2 -11.67 -8.22 -3.19
N LEU A 3 -11.92 -6.94 -3.45
CA LEU A 3 -10.86 -5.92 -3.55
C LEU A 3 -10.09 -5.72 -2.23
N VAL A 4 -10.80 -5.73 -1.09
CA VAL A 4 -10.20 -5.60 0.24
C VAL A 4 -9.26 -6.77 0.51
N ILE A 5 -9.72 -7.99 0.27
CA ILE A 5 -8.91 -9.21 0.43
C ILE A 5 -7.67 -9.15 -0.46
N LYS A 6 -7.81 -8.70 -1.72
CA LYS A 6 -6.68 -8.54 -2.64
C LYS A 6 -5.61 -7.59 -2.08
N TYR A 7 -6.01 -6.42 -1.58
CA TYR A 7 -5.04 -5.43 -1.08
C TYR A 7 -4.38 -5.87 0.23
N PHE A 8 -5.13 -6.53 1.12
CA PHE A 8 -4.56 -7.13 2.32
C PHE A 8 -3.58 -8.27 1.98
N ALA A 9 -3.88 -9.09 0.98
CA ALA A 9 -2.94 -10.13 0.53
C ALA A 9 -1.65 -9.54 -0.06
N ILE A 10 -1.74 -8.44 -0.83
CA ILE A 10 -0.57 -7.74 -1.37
C ILE A 10 0.25 -7.11 -0.23
N ALA A 11 -0.41 -6.42 0.71
CA ALA A 11 0.26 -5.83 1.87
C ALA A 11 0.95 -6.90 2.73
N PHE A 12 0.29 -8.04 2.94
CA PHE A 12 0.86 -9.18 3.66
C PHE A 12 2.08 -9.78 2.94
N ALA A 13 2.01 -9.98 1.62
CA ALA A 13 3.13 -10.50 0.85
C ALA A 13 4.35 -9.56 0.93
N ILE A 14 4.13 -8.25 0.83
CA ILE A 14 5.20 -7.24 0.97
C ILE A 14 5.76 -7.25 2.39
N ALA A 15 4.91 -7.24 3.41
CA ALA A 15 5.33 -7.29 4.81
C ALA A 15 6.15 -8.57 5.11
N LEU A 16 5.72 -9.71 4.57
CA LEU A 16 6.42 -10.99 4.73
C LEU A 16 7.80 -10.96 4.08
N VAL A 17 7.93 -10.41 2.87
CA VAL A 17 9.23 -10.22 2.21
C VAL A 17 10.14 -9.31 3.04
N VAL A 18 9.62 -8.19 3.56
CA VAL A 18 10.40 -7.26 4.40
C VAL A 18 10.86 -7.92 5.69
N VAL A 19 9.99 -8.67 6.36
CA VAL A 19 10.34 -9.39 7.60
C VAL A 19 11.38 -10.47 7.32
N LEU A 20 11.20 -11.29 6.27
CA LEU A 20 12.20 -12.30 5.90
C LEU A 20 13.54 -11.67 5.55
N PHE A 21 13.55 -10.57 4.80
CA PHE A 21 14.78 -9.86 4.46
C PHE A 21 15.48 -9.30 5.71
N ASN A 22 14.74 -8.80 6.69
CA ASN A 22 15.31 -8.31 7.95
C ASN A 22 15.75 -9.43 8.91
N VAL A 23 15.12 -10.61 8.84
CA VAL A 23 15.51 -11.78 9.64
C VAL A 23 16.75 -12.47 9.08
N PHE A 24 16.87 -12.59 7.75
CA PHE A 24 18.00 -13.26 7.09
C PHE A 24 19.12 -12.30 6.66
N GLY A 25 18.86 -11.00 6.60
CA GLY A 25 19.83 -9.97 6.22
C GLY A 25 20.84 -9.67 7.34
N SER A 26 22.07 -9.34 6.96
CA SER A 26 23.15 -8.96 7.88
C SER A 26 22.91 -7.64 8.63
N THR A 27 21.86 -6.90 8.27
CA THR A 27 21.42 -5.62 8.84
C THR A 27 20.35 -5.75 9.94
N GLY A 28 20.02 -6.98 10.38
CA GLY A 28 18.80 -7.28 11.14
C GLY A 28 18.61 -6.51 12.46
N GLU A 29 17.68 -5.57 12.46
CA GLU A 29 17.14 -4.92 13.69
C GLU A 29 16.08 -5.78 14.40
N ILE A 30 15.60 -6.86 13.78
CA ILE A 30 14.60 -7.76 14.38
C ILE A 30 15.33 -8.83 15.21
N ARG A 31 15.47 -8.58 16.52
CA ARG A 31 16.16 -9.47 17.47
C ARG A 31 15.25 -10.51 18.12
N SER A 32 13.92 -10.40 17.94
CA SER A 32 12.93 -11.25 18.61
C SER A 32 11.80 -11.68 17.69
N PHE A 33 11.31 -12.92 17.85
CA PHE A 33 10.14 -13.45 17.15
C PHE A 33 8.89 -12.59 17.36
N GLY A 34 8.71 -12.01 18.56
CA GLY A 34 7.60 -11.11 18.86
C GLY A 34 7.68 -9.78 18.11
N GLN A 35 8.88 -9.26 17.89
CA GLN A 35 9.11 -8.05 17.11
C GLN A 35 8.81 -8.33 15.61
N GLY A 36 9.24 -9.48 15.09
CA GLY A 36 8.91 -9.91 13.72
C GLY A 36 7.41 -10.10 13.48
N MET A 37 6.69 -10.71 14.43
CA MET A 37 5.22 -10.82 14.37
C MET A 37 4.53 -9.44 14.44
N GLY A 38 5.01 -8.55 15.31
CA GLY A 38 4.51 -7.18 15.40
C GLY A 38 4.68 -6.41 14.09
N TYR A 39 5.87 -6.48 13.49
CA TYR A 39 6.16 -5.91 12.18
C TYR A 39 5.22 -6.45 11.09
N LEU A 40 5.08 -7.78 11.01
CA LEU A 40 4.21 -8.43 10.03
C LEU A 40 2.75 -7.97 10.18
N PHE A 41 2.24 -7.91 11.40
CA PHE A 41 0.88 -7.50 11.71
C PHE A 41 0.63 -6.03 11.33
N TRP A 42 1.49 -5.14 11.80
CA TRP A 42 1.36 -3.70 11.61
C TRP A 42 1.60 -3.28 10.15
N MET A 43 2.61 -3.85 9.47
CA MET A 43 2.84 -3.62 8.04
C MET A 43 1.81 -4.27 7.11
N THR A 44 0.99 -5.19 7.61
CA THR A 44 -0.16 -5.71 6.85
C THR A 44 -1.40 -4.86 7.09
N LEU A 45 -1.70 -4.52 8.34
CA LEU A 45 -2.91 -3.78 8.71
C LEU A 45 -2.89 -2.33 8.22
N GLY A 46 -1.83 -1.57 8.51
CA GLY A 46 -1.76 -0.15 8.14
C GLY A 46 -1.83 0.04 6.63
N PRO A 47 -0.89 -0.55 5.87
CA PRO A 47 -0.88 -0.43 4.41
C PRO A 47 -2.07 -1.13 3.75
N GLY A 48 -2.55 -2.27 4.27
CA GLY A 48 -3.77 -2.92 3.79
C GLY A 48 -5.00 -2.01 3.93
N ALA A 49 -5.21 -1.42 5.11
CA ALA A 49 -6.28 -0.45 5.35
C ALA A 49 -6.09 0.80 4.49
N GLY A 50 -4.86 1.31 4.39
CA GLY A 50 -4.51 2.46 3.57
C GLY A 50 -4.81 2.24 2.08
N MET A 51 -4.43 1.10 1.51
CA MET A 51 -4.75 0.74 0.12
C MET A 51 -6.26 0.61 -0.11
N THR A 52 -7.01 0.09 0.88
CA THR A 52 -8.47 0.02 0.76
C THR A 52 -9.13 1.40 0.80
N ALA A 53 -8.63 2.30 1.65
CA ALA A 53 -9.06 3.70 1.67
C ALA A 53 -8.70 4.41 0.35
N GLY A 54 -7.50 4.16 -0.17
CA GLY A 54 -7.06 4.65 -1.48
C GLY A 54 -7.94 4.14 -2.63
N ALA A 55 -8.37 2.88 -2.58
CA ALA A 55 -9.31 2.32 -3.55
C ALA A 55 -10.73 2.89 -3.41
N ALA A 56 -11.18 3.17 -2.18
CA ALA A 56 -12.45 3.85 -1.95
C ALA A 56 -12.42 5.29 -2.48
N LEU A 57 -11.33 6.02 -2.24
CA LEU A 57 -11.09 7.36 -2.80
C LEU A 57 -11.03 7.32 -4.32
N HIS A 58 -10.38 6.31 -4.91
CA HIS A 58 -10.39 6.11 -6.35
C HIS A 58 -11.82 5.97 -6.89
N LEU A 59 -12.65 5.11 -6.29
CA LEU A 59 -14.04 4.94 -6.71
C LEU A 59 -14.90 6.19 -6.49
N TRP A 60 -14.55 7.02 -5.51
CA TRP A 60 -15.31 8.23 -5.18
C TRP A 60 -14.91 9.45 -6.02
N LEU A 61 -13.63 9.59 -6.36
CA LEU A 61 -13.08 10.77 -7.04
C LEU A 61 -12.80 10.55 -8.52
N MET A 62 -12.75 9.31 -9.01
CA MET A 62 -12.47 9.05 -10.42
C MET A 62 -13.58 9.67 -11.28
N PRO A 63 -13.25 10.64 -12.15
CA PRO A 63 -14.25 11.28 -12.99
C PRO A 63 -14.70 10.34 -14.12
N ASP A 64 -16.01 10.34 -14.41
CA ASP A 64 -16.61 9.50 -15.46
C ASP A 64 -16.09 9.83 -16.87
N ALA A 65 -15.63 11.06 -17.09
CA ALA A 65 -15.03 11.50 -18.34
C ALA A 65 -13.76 12.33 -18.10
N ILE A 66 -12.65 11.91 -18.70
CA ILE A 66 -11.36 12.60 -18.65
C ILE A 66 -11.16 13.33 -19.98
N TYR A 67 -11.45 14.63 -20.00
CA TYR A 67 -11.18 15.48 -21.17
C TYR A 67 -9.78 16.08 -21.05
N THR A 68 -8.90 15.78 -22.01
CA THR A 68 -7.51 16.29 -22.01
C THR A 68 -7.23 17.08 -23.29
N ARG A 69 -6.54 18.21 -23.16
CA ARG A 69 -6.06 19.01 -24.31
C ARG A 69 -4.76 18.46 -24.93
N GLU A 70 -4.06 17.57 -24.22
CA GLU A 70 -2.79 16.97 -24.66
C GLU A 70 -2.96 15.73 -25.57
N GLY A 71 -4.20 15.35 -25.92
CA GLY A 71 -4.47 14.19 -26.76
C GLY A 71 -4.19 12.85 -26.05
N MET A 72 -3.56 11.91 -26.74
CA MET A 72 -3.39 10.52 -26.26
C MET A 72 -2.47 10.41 -25.03
N THR A 73 -1.47 11.29 -24.90
CA THR A 73 -0.51 11.28 -23.78
C THR A 73 -1.13 11.77 -22.47
N GLY A 74 -1.97 12.80 -22.53
CA GLY A 74 -2.73 13.30 -21.37
C GLY A 74 -3.70 12.27 -20.82
N LEU A 75 -4.39 11.56 -21.71
CA LEU A 75 -5.26 10.43 -21.36
C LEU A 75 -4.48 9.30 -20.69
N LEU A 76 -3.30 8.96 -21.21
CA LEU A 76 -2.48 7.88 -20.69
C LEU A 76 -1.93 8.20 -19.28
N LYS A 77 -1.46 9.44 -19.06
CA LYS A 77 -1.04 9.93 -17.74
C LYS A 77 -2.17 9.89 -16.73
N ALA A 78 -3.36 10.40 -17.10
CA ALA A 78 -4.51 10.39 -16.21
C ALA A 78 -4.93 8.96 -15.86
N ARG A 79 -4.94 8.06 -16.84
CA ARG A 79 -5.26 6.64 -16.61
C ARG A 79 -4.25 5.97 -15.68
N LEU A 80 -2.95 6.23 -15.85
CA LEU A 80 -1.90 5.71 -14.95
C LEU A 80 -2.04 6.27 -13.53
N PHE A 81 -2.31 7.57 -13.40
CA PHE A 81 -2.51 8.22 -12.11
C PHE A 81 -3.69 7.60 -11.36
N TRP A 82 -4.85 7.43 -12.01
CA TRP A 82 -6.00 6.83 -11.35
C TRP A 82 -5.80 5.33 -11.07
N LEU A 83 -5.13 4.59 -11.96
CA LEU A 83 -4.93 3.16 -11.78
C LEU A 83 -4.02 2.82 -10.58
N VAL A 84 -3.00 3.65 -10.31
CA VAL A 84 -1.96 3.33 -9.30
C VAL A 84 -1.88 4.37 -8.17
N GLY A 85 -2.13 5.64 -8.45
CA GLY A 85 -1.89 6.78 -7.55
C GLY A 85 -2.62 6.67 -6.22
N PRO A 86 -3.96 6.60 -6.17
CA PRO A 86 -4.71 6.55 -4.92
C PRO A 86 -4.32 5.36 -4.04
N GLN A 87 -4.03 4.20 -4.65
CA GLN A 87 -3.63 2.98 -3.93
C GLN A 87 -2.23 3.13 -3.33
N CYS A 88 -1.27 3.71 -4.07
CA CYS A 88 0.08 3.98 -3.56
C CYS A 88 0.10 5.04 -2.46
N ILE A 89 -0.68 6.12 -2.61
CA ILE A 89 -0.82 7.15 -1.57
C ILE A 89 -1.46 6.54 -0.32
N GLY A 90 -2.50 5.72 -0.49
CA GLY A 90 -3.11 4.98 0.59
C GLY A 90 -2.12 4.06 1.30
N TRP A 91 -1.32 3.30 0.55
CA TRP A 91 -0.28 2.43 1.10
C TRP A 91 0.75 3.20 1.93
N LEU A 92 1.28 4.32 1.41
CA LEU A 92 2.22 5.19 2.11
C LEU A 92 1.61 5.82 3.37
N ALA A 93 0.38 6.34 3.28
CA ALA A 93 -0.31 6.89 4.44
C ALA A 93 -0.54 5.84 5.53
N GLY A 94 -0.87 4.60 5.12
CA GLY A 94 -0.99 3.45 6.02
C GLY A 94 0.33 3.09 6.72
N LEU A 95 1.46 3.15 6.00
CA LEU A 95 2.79 2.97 6.60
C LEU A 95 3.12 4.09 7.60
N ILE A 96 2.86 5.35 7.25
CA ILE A 96 3.14 6.50 8.13
C ILE A 96 2.29 6.42 9.41
N ALA A 97 1.01 6.08 9.28
CA ALA A 97 0.10 5.93 10.41
C ALA A 97 0.57 4.86 11.41
N VAL A 98 1.17 3.80 10.90
CA VAL A 98 1.64 2.66 11.68
C VAL A 98 3.13 2.74 12.05
N GLY A 99 3.85 3.74 11.53
CA GLY A 99 5.28 3.94 11.78
C GLY A 99 5.65 4.02 13.26
N LYS A 100 4.78 4.60 14.10
CA LYS A 100 4.97 4.66 15.55
C LYS A 100 4.86 3.31 16.28
N GLN A 101 4.19 2.33 15.68
CA GLN A 101 4.03 0.98 16.23
C GLN A 101 5.13 0.03 15.76
N LEU A 102 5.97 0.49 14.82
CA LEU A 102 7.12 -0.23 14.28
C LEU A 102 8.44 0.18 14.96
N MET A 103 8.50 1.37 15.59
CA MET A 103 9.60 1.84 16.46
C MET A 103 9.51 1.22 17.85
#